data_AF-A0ABD5ZCS9-F1
#
_entry.id   AF-A0ABD5ZCS9-F1
#
_cell.length_a   1.000
_cell.length_b   1.000
_cell.length_c   1.000
_cell.angle_alpha   90.00
_cell.angle_beta   90.00
_cell.angle_gamma   90.00
#
_symmetry.space_group_name_H-M   'P 1'
#
loop_
_entity.id
_entity.type
_entity.pdbx_description
1 polymer ?
#
loop_
_entity_poly.entity_id
_entity_poly.type
_entity_poly.pdbx_seq_one_letter_code
_entity_poly.pdbx_strand_id
1 'polypeptide(L)'
;MSGESLEEELSALRENQKGLIKNLSNAMGRISDLETQVESLREENAYLREEIEEQGRLDAMLKGIQQNSANDPDKRAAVIVQHMFNDAKARGDAGGEPVAEYDKESCKTALGGGAKKQDIHYAMTEAVPRNVSSGAVEYVRTPRGADRLNHLRMDLREGDVEGIIIAGHRIRAGGEYGR
;
A
#
# COMPACT_ATOMS: atom_id res chain seq x y z
N MET A 1 5.53 -21.66 77.15
CA MET A 1 5.91 -20.71 76.06
C MET A 1 5.86 -21.35 74.67
N SER A 2 5.07 -22.41 74.42
CA SER A 2 5.07 -23.11 73.12
C SER A 2 3.83 -22.84 72.25
N GLY A 3 2.72 -22.33 72.83
CA GLY A 3 1.47 -22.08 72.10
C GLY A 3 1.51 -20.80 71.26
N GLU A 4 1.98 -19.69 71.82
CA GLU A 4 2.08 -18.39 71.13
C GLU A 4 3.03 -18.44 69.92
N SER A 5 4.14 -19.18 70.03
CA SER A 5 5.09 -19.37 68.93
C SER A 5 4.49 -20.15 67.75
N LEU A 6 3.56 -21.08 67.99
CA LEU A 6 2.90 -21.85 66.93
C LEU A 6 1.82 -21.03 66.23
N GLU A 7 1.11 -20.15 66.96
CA GLU A 7 0.10 -19.26 66.39
C GLU A 7 0.74 -18.18 65.49
N GLU A 8 1.88 -17.62 65.88
CA GLU A 8 2.65 -16.70 65.05
C GLU A 8 3.12 -17.37 63.75
N GLU A 9 3.63 -18.60 63.85
CA GLU A 9 4.11 -19.36 62.69
C GLU A 9 2.97 -19.70 61.72
N LEU A 10 1.79 -20.09 62.24
CA LEU A 10 0.57 -20.31 61.47
C LEU A 10 0.06 -19.02 60.79
N SER A 11 0.15 -17.88 61.48
CA SER A 11 -0.24 -16.58 60.93
C SER A 11 0.66 -16.18 59.76
N ALA A 12 1.99 -16.30 59.93
CA ALA A 12 2.96 -16.03 58.89
C ALA A 12 2.78 -16.94 57.66
N LEU A 13 2.52 -18.24 57.87
CA LEU A 13 2.22 -19.20 56.81
C LEU A 13 0.96 -18.82 56.02
N ARG A 14 -0.12 -18.41 56.71
CA ARG A 14 -1.36 -17.96 56.06
C ARG A 14 -1.15 -16.72 55.22
N GLU A 15 -0.36 -15.77 55.71
CA GLU A 15 -0.12 -14.52 54.98
C GLU A 15 0.78 -14.76 53.75
N ASN A 16 1.80 -15.62 53.88
CA ASN A 16 2.60 -16.09 52.75
C ASN A 16 1.73 -16.81 51.71
N GLN A 17 0.80 -17.68 52.14
CA GLN A 17 -0.11 -18.38 51.25
C GLN A 17 -1.00 -17.40 50.45
N LYS A 18 -1.56 -16.37 51.10
CA LYS A 18 -2.33 -15.33 50.40
C LYS A 18 -1.48 -14.56 49.39
N GLY A 19 -0.25 -14.21 49.76
CA GLY A 19 0.70 -13.55 48.87
C GLY A 19 0.98 -14.37 47.62
N LEU A 20 1.20 -15.68 47.78
CA LEU A 20 1.40 -16.62 46.68
C LEU A 20 0.16 -16.75 45.78
N ILE A 21 -1.04 -16.84 46.36
CA ILE A 21 -2.31 -16.91 45.59
C ILE A 21 -2.50 -15.64 44.75
N LYS A 22 -2.22 -14.47 45.31
CA LYS A 22 -2.32 -13.18 44.60
C LYS A 22 -1.31 -13.11 43.47
N ASN A 23 -0.06 -13.50 43.71
CA ASN A 23 0.99 -13.52 42.70
C ASN A 23 0.65 -14.49 41.56
N LEU A 24 0.10 -15.67 41.88
CA LEU A 24 -0.36 -16.64 40.89
C LEU A 24 -1.49 -16.06 40.03
N SER A 25 -2.50 -15.45 40.63
CA SER A 25 -3.60 -14.82 39.87
C SER A 25 -3.09 -13.72 38.93
N ASN A 26 -2.18 -12.87 39.40
CA ASN A 26 -1.59 -11.82 38.56
C ASN A 26 -0.76 -12.41 37.41
N ALA A 27 -0.02 -13.50 37.66
CA ALA A 27 0.75 -14.18 36.63
C ALA A 27 -0.16 -14.81 35.57
N MET A 28 -1.26 -15.44 35.99
CA MET A 28 -2.25 -16.01 35.06
C MET A 28 -2.91 -14.93 34.20
N GLY A 29 -3.24 -13.77 34.78
CA GLY A 29 -3.75 -12.62 34.01
C GLY A 29 -2.76 -12.17 32.94
N ARG A 30 -1.49 -12.00 33.31
CA ARG A 30 -0.43 -11.63 32.35
C ARG A 30 -0.24 -12.66 31.24
N ILE A 31 -0.37 -13.95 31.55
CA ILE A 31 -0.30 -15.02 30.53
C ILE A 31 -1.45 -14.86 29.54
N SER A 32 -2.70 -14.67 30.02
CA SER A 32 -3.87 -14.47 29.16
C SER A 32 -3.73 -13.24 28.25
N ASP A 33 -3.19 -12.14 28.78
CA ASP A 33 -2.96 -10.92 28.00
C ASP A 33 -1.91 -11.15 26.91
N LEU A 34 -0.81 -11.84 27.25
CA LEU A 34 0.26 -12.17 26.30
C LEU A 34 -0.21 -13.14 25.22
N GLU A 35 -1.03 -14.14 25.57
CA GLU A 35 -1.64 -15.06 24.61
C GLU A 35 -2.51 -14.31 23.60
N THR A 36 -3.30 -13.34 24.07
CA THR A 36 -4.13 -12.49 23.21
C THR A 36 -3.28 -11.63 22.26
N GLN A 37 -2.19 -11.04 22.77
CA GLN A 37 -1.27 -10.24 21.95
C GLN A 37 -0.57 -11.09 20.88
N VAL A 38 -0.13 -12.31 21.24
CA VAL A 38 0.52 -13.22 20.29
C VAL A 38 -0.43 -13.59 19.15
N GLU A 39 -1.71 -13.84 19.44
CA GLU A 39 -2.67 -14.19 18.39
C GLU A 39 -2.96 -13.01 17.46
N SER A 40 -3.15 -11.81 18.02
CA SER A 40 -3.32 -10.59 17.21
C SER A 40 -2.12 -10.33 16.29
N LEU A 41 -0.89 -10.52 16.79
CA LEU A 41 0.33 -10.34 15.99
C LEU A 41 0.50 -11.41 14.91
N ARG A 42 -0.05 -12.62 15.11
CA ARG A 42 -0.07 -13.68 14.09
C ARG A 42 -1.02 -13.35 12.96
N GLU A 43 -2.21 -12.86 13.29
CA GLU A 43 -3.20 -12.42 12.30
C GLU A 43 -2.64 -11.26 11.46
N GLU A 44 -2.02 -10.26 12.10
CA GLU A 44 -1.37 -9.15 11.41
C GLU A 44 -0.23 -9.63 10.49
N ASN A 45 0.61 -10.55 10.97
CA ASN A 45 1.66 -11.14 10.12
C ASN A 45 1.09 -11.91 8.92
N ALA A 46 -0.02 -12.63 9.10
CA ALA A 46 -0.65 -13.37 8.01
C ALA A 46 -1.17 -12.40 6.94
N TYR A 47 -1.84 -11.34 7.36
CA TYR A 47 -2.32 -10.27 6.48
C TYR A 47 -1.17 -9.62 5.70
N LEU A 48 -0.09 -9.22 6.39
CA LEU A 48 1.07 -8.58 5.75
C LEU A 48 1.77 -9.51 4.76
N ARG A 49 1.83 -10.82 5.03
CA ARG A 49 2.39 -11.81 4.09
C ARG A 49 1.57 -11.92 2.82
N GLU A 50 0.25 -11.95 2.95
CA GLU A 50 -0.67 -11.95 1.81
C GLU A 50 -0.51 -10.68 0.97
N GLU A 51 -0.36 -9.53 1.63
CA GLU A 51 -0.12 -8.25 0.96
C GLU A 51 1.21 -8.23 0.19
N ILE A 52 2.29 -8.73 0.78
CA ILE A 52 3.60 -8.84 0.11
C ILE A 52 3.54 -9.78 -1.09
N GLU A 53 2.83 -10.91 -0.98
CA GLU A 53 2.69 -11.86 -2.08
C GLU A 53 1.93 -11.23 -3.26
N GLU A 54 0.86 -10.49 -2.99
CA GLU A 54 0.12 -9.78 -4.03
C GLU A 54 0.96 -8.66 -4.67
N GLN A 55 1.73 -7.91 -3.89
CA GLN A 55 2.68 -6.92 -4.42
C GLN A 55 3.73 -7.59 -5.32
N GLY A 56 4.30 -8.73 -4.91
CA GLY A 56 5.27 -9.48 -5.72
C GLY A 56 4.66 -9.99 -7.03
N ARG A 57 3.38 -10.39 -7.01
CA ARG A 57 2.64 -10.79 -8.21
C ARG A 57 2.43 -9.61 -9.17
N LEU A 58 2.07 -8.44 -8.64
CA LEU A 58 1.94 -7.20 -9.40
C LEU A 58 3.28 -6.79 -10.02
N ASP A 59 4.38 -6.85 -9.26
CA ASP A 59 5.72 -6.52 -9.76
C ASP A 59 6.20 -7.48 -10.85
N ALA A 60 5.96 -8.79 -10.68
CA ALA A 60 6.29 -9.78 -11.70
C ALA A 60 5.47 -9.56 -12.98
N MET A 61 4.20 -9.18 -12.82
CA MET A 61 3.33 -8.83 -13.93
C MET A 61 3.78 -7.53 -14.62
N LEU A 62 4.15 -6.49 -13.87
CA LEU A 62 4.70 -5.25 -14.41
C LEU A 62 6.00 -5.50 -15.18
N LYS A 63 6.89 -6.35 -14.67
CA LYS A 63 8.09 -6.78 -15.39
C LYS A 63 7.75 -7.53 -16.67
N GLY A 64 6.76 -8.44 -16.62
CA GLY A 64 6.26 -9.15 -17.81
C GLY A 64 5.60 -8.23 -18.83
N ILE A 65 4.91 -7.19 -18.37
CA ILE A 65 4.35 -6.14 -19.21
C ILE A 65 5.50 -5.33 -19.83
N GLN A 66 6.45 -4.82 -19.05
CA GLN A 66 7.59 -4.06 -19.58
C GLN A 66 8.33 -4.81 -20.71
N GLN A 67 8.50 -6.13 -20.57
CA GLN A 67 9.14 -6.97 -21.60
C GLN A 67 8.31 -7.17 -22.88
N ASN A 68 6.98 -6.98 -22.86
CA ASN A 68 6.05 -7.18 -24.00
C ASN A 68 5.25 -5.92 -24.40
N SER A 69 5.43 -4.79 -23.68
CA SER A 69 4.57 -3.60 -23.65
C SER A 69 4.64 -2.70 -24.87
N ALA A 70 5.62 -2.87 -25.74
CA ALA A 70 5.73 -2.00 -26.92
C ALA A 70 4.48 -2.09 -27.83
N ASN A 71 3.73 -3.21 -27.81
CA ASN A 71 2.71 -3.49 -28.82
C ASN A 71 1.24 -3.44 -28.36
N ASP A 72 0.94 -3.55 -27.07
CA ASP A 72 -0.45 -3.55 -26.56
C ASP A 72 -0.84 -2.20 -25.93
N PRO A 73 -1.83 -1.46 -26.48
CA PRO A 73 -2.20 -0.13 -26.00
C PRO A 73 -2.77 -0.09 -24.58
N ASP A 74 -3.50 -1.11 -24.14
CA ASP A 74 -4.10 -1.13 -22.80
C ASP A 74 -3.05 -1.41 -21.73
N LYS A 75 -2.10 -2.29 -22.04
CA LYS A 75 -0.95 -2.53 -21.16
C LYS A 75 -0.04 -1.33 -21.04
N ARG A 76 0.14 -0.56 -22.13
CA ARG A 76 0.87 0.72 -22.07
C ARG A 76 0.17 1.73 -21.17
N ALA A 77 -1.15 1.87 -21.30
CA ALA A 77 -1.94 2.73 -20.42
C ALA A 77 -1.80 2.31 -18.95
N ALA A 78 -1.85 1.01 -18.66
CA ALA A 78 -1.64 0.46 -17.32
C ALA A 78 -0.32 0.88 -16.69
N VAL A 79 0.78 0.69 -17.43
CA VAL A 79 2.11 1.04 -16.95
C VAL A 79 2.23 2.55 -16.73
N ILE A 80 1.75 3.37 -17.68
CA ILE A 80 1.81 4.84 -17.55
C ILE A 80 1.05 5.31 -16.30
N VAL A 81 -0.20 4.85 -16.13
CA VAL A 81 -1.03 5.27 -14.99
C VAL A 81 -0.46 4.77 -13.67
N GLN A 82 0.09 3.56 -13.61
CA GLN A 82 0.74 3.04 -12.41
C GLN A 82 1.97 3.88 -12.01
N HIS A 83 2.80 4.26 -12.99
CA HIS A 83 3.93 5.15 -12.74
C HIS A 83 3.49 6.52 -12.24
N MET A 84 2.46 7.12 -12.87
CA MET A 84 1.88 8.38 -12.40
C MET A 84 1.36 8.28 -10.96
N PHE A 85 0.72 7.15 -10.60
CA PHE A 85 0.21 6.92 -9.25
C PHE A 85 1.33 6.89 -8.22
N ASN A 86 2.38 6.11 -8.49
CA ASN A 86 3.52 6.00 -7.59
C ASN A 86 4.21 7.37 -7.40
N ASP A 87 4.38 8.14 -8.47
CA ASP A 87 4.99 9.47 -8.41
C ASP A 87 4.13 10.49 -7.65
N ALA A 88 2.82 10.52 -7.91
CA ALA A 88 1.89 11.40 -7.22
C ALA A 88 1.84 11.07 -5.73
N LYS A 89 1.80 9.78 -5.39
CA LYS A 89 1.83 9.32 -3.99
C LYS A 89 3.13 9.70 -3.30
N ALA A 90 4.28 9.42 -3.91
CA ALA A 90 5.58 9.75 -3.33
C ALA A 90 5.73 11.26 -3.05
N ARG A 91 5.16 12.12 -3.89
CA ARG A 91 5.12 13.57 -3.66
C ARG A 91 4.24 13.96 -2.48
N GLY A 92 3.06 13.33 -2.35
CA GLY A 92 2.18 13.50 -1.20
C GLY A 92 2.84 13.09 0.11
N ASP A 93 3.47 11.91 0.13
CA ASP A 93 4.17 11.36 1.29
C ASP A 93 5.36 12.23 1.72
N ALA A 94 6.01 12.91 0.76
CA ALA A 94 7.07 13.88 1.02
C ALA A 94 6.56 15.26 1.52
N GLY A 95 5.25 15.43 1.72
CA GLY A 95 4.63 16.68 2.16
C GLY A 95 4.40 17.70 1.04
N GLY A 96 4.53 17.28 -0.23
CA GLY A 96 4.22 18.08 -1.41
C GLY A 96 2.80 17.85 -1.92
N GLU A 97 2.47 18.45 -3.08
CA GLU A 97 1.18 18.18 -3.74
C GLU A 97 1.17 16.76 -4.35
N PRO A 98 0.14 15.94 -4.08
CA PRO A 98 0.07 14.57 -4.57
C PRO A 98 -0.45 14.52 -6.03
N VAL A 99 0.30 15.18 -6.91
CA VAL A 99 -0.03 15.38 -8.33
C VAL A 99 1.15 14.94 -9.19
N ALA A 100 0.88 14.16 -10.24
CA ALA A 100 1.86 13.76 -11.25
C ALA A 100 1.46 14.23 -12.64
N GLU A 101 2.43 14.72 -13.42
CA GLU A 101 2.23 15.18 -14.79
C GLU A 101 3.20 14.46 -15.72
N TYR A 102 2.67 13.82 -16.75
CA TYR A 102 3.42 12.99 -17.68
C TYR A 102 3.22 13.48 -19.11
N ASP A 103 4.29 14.00 -19.70
CA ASP A 103 4.35 14.30 -21.13
C ASP A 103 4.73 13.05 -21.94
N LYS A 104 4.92 13.21 -23.26
CA LYS A 104 5.29 12.10 -24.16
C LYS A 104 6.63 11.45 -23.80
N GLU A 105 7.60 12.20 -23.30
CA GLU A 105 8.92 11.68 -22.95
C GLU A 105 8.90 11.00 -21.57
N SER A 106 8.14 11.52 -20.61
CA SER A 106 7.86 10.83 -19.34
C SER A 106 7.12 9.51 -19.57
N CYS A 107 6.09 9.50 -20.42
CA CYS A 107 5.41 8.25 -20.82
C CYS A 107 6.37 7.27 -21.50
N LYS A 108 7.24 7.76 -22.40
CA LYS A 108 8.26 6.93 -23.04
C LYS A 108 9.21 6.31 -22.02
N THR A 109 9.61 7.08 -21.01
CA THR A 109 10.52 6.65 -19.95
C THR A 109 9.86 5.60 -19.07
N ALA A 110 8.60 5.79 -18.66
CA ALA A 110 7.82 4.79 -17.92
C ALA A 110 7.64 3.48 -18.70
N LEU A 111 7.56 3.55 -20.03
CA LEU A 111 7.52 2.38 -20.91
C LEU A 111 8.90 1.78 -21.23
N GLY A 112 9.97 2.21 -20.54
CA GLY A 112 11.32 1.67 -20.72
C GLY A 112 12.05 2.15 -21.98
N GLY A 113 11.64 3.28 -22.57
CA GLY A 113 12.35 3.95 -23.66
C GLY A 113 12.11 3.39 -25.07
N GLY A 114 11.60 2.16 -25.18
CA GLY A 114 11.44 1.44 -26.46
C GLY A 114 10.13 1.73 -27.22
N ALA A 115 9.17 2.39 -26.59
CA ALA A 115 7.86 2.65 -27.21
C ALA A 115 7.94 3.70 -28.34
N LYS A 116 7.23 3.46 -29.45
CA LYS A 116 7.17 4.41 -30.57
C LYS A 116 6.32 5.62 -30.20
N LYS A 117 6.62 6.77 -30.81
CA LYS A 117 5.88 8.03 -30.59
C LYS A 117 4.37 7.91 -30.85
N GLN A 118 3.97 7.13 -31.85
CA GLN A 118 2.55 6.89 -32.18
C GLN A 118 1.85 6.05 -31.10
N ASP A 119 2.53 5.03 -30.59
CA ASP A 119 2.02 4.15 -29.53
C ASP A 119 1.83 4.89 -28.21
N ILE A 120 2.78 5.79 -27.89
CA ILE A 120 2.69 6.70 -26.73
C ILE A 120 1.52 7.67 -26.92
N HIS A 121 1.40 8.28 -28.10
CA HIS A 121 0.33 9.21 -28.38
C HIS A 121 -1.05 8.56 -28.21
N TYR A 122 -1.24 7.38 -28.81
CA TYR A 122 -2.48 6.62 -28.68
C TYR A 122 -2.76 6.20 -27.24
N ALA A 123 -1.73 5.79 -26.49
CA ALA A 123 -1.88 5.46 -25.08
C ALA A 123 -2.39 6.66 -24.27
N MET A 124 -1.82 7.86 -24.48
CA MET A 124 -2.22 9.07 -23.77
C MET A 124 -3.62 9.57 -24.15
N THR A 125 -3.98 9.55 -25.43
CA THR A 125 -5.22 10.19 -25.91
C THR A 125 -6.44 9.29 -25.90
N GLU A 126 -6.25 7.98 -26.01
CA GLU A 126 -7.35 7.02 -26.19
C GLU A 126 -7.34 5.97 -25.07
N ALA A 127 -6.22 5.26 -24.88
CA ALA A 127 -6.21 4.11 -23.99
C ALA A 127 -6.28 4.50 -22.50
N VAL A 128 -5.59 5.56 -22.06
CA VAL A 128 -5.68 6.05 -20.67
C VAL A 128 -7.09 6.57 -20.35
N PRO A 129 -7.69 7.48 -21.14
CA PRO A 129 -9.07 7.91 -20.90
C PRO A 129 -10.10 6.78 -20.94
N ARG A 130 -9.88 5.75 -21.77
CA ARG A 130 -10.77 4.58 -21.85
C ARG A 130 -10.69 3.67 -20.63
N ASN A 131 -9.53 3.55 -20.00
CA ASN A 131 -9.29 2.60 -18.92
C ASN A 131 -9.33 3.21 -17.52
N VAL A 132 -9.28 4.54 -17.38
CA VAL A 132 -9.35 5.21 -16.08
C VAL A 132 -10.78 5.66 -15.82
N SER A 133 -11.42 5.06 -14.81
CA SER A 133 -12.85 5.23 -14.55
C SER A 133 -13.21 6.41 -13.63
N SER A 134 -12.27 6.92 -12.81
CA SER A 134 -12.62 7.80 -11.67
C SER A 134 -12.27 9.28 -11.86
N GLY A 135 -11.95 9.76 -13.06
CA GLY A 135 -11.53 11.16 -13.26
C GLY A 135 -10.16 11.50 -12.64
N ALA A 136 -9.52 10.55 -11.94
CA ALA A 136 -8.21 10.71 -11.32
C ALA A 136 -7.07 10.98 -12.31
N VAL A 137 -7.25 10.63 -13.61
CA VAL A 137 -6.29 10.94 -14.67
C VAL A 137 -7.00 11.66 -15.81
N GLU A 138 -6.51 12.85 -16.14
CA GLU A 138 -7.02 13.67 -17.23
C GLU A 138 -5.95 13.85 -18.31
N TYR A 139 -6.37 13.80 -19.58
CA TYR A 139 -5.54 14.25 -20.69
C TYR A 139 -5.73 15.74 -20.94
N VAL A 140 -4.74 16.54 -20.56
CA VAL A 140 -4.77 17.99 -20.68
C VAL A 140 -4.31 18.39 -22.08
N ARG A 141 -5.24 18.93 -22.88
CA ARG A 141 -4.94 19.51 -24.20
C ARG A 141 -4.63 20.99 -24.08
N THR A 142 -3.51 21.40 -24.66
CA THR A 142 -3.16 22.82 -24.78
C THR A 142 -3.63 23.41 -26.12
N PRO A 143 -3.78 24.75 -26.24
CA PRO A 143 -4.25 25.40 -27.46
C PRO A 143 -3.39 25.08 -28.70
N ARG A 144 -4.02 25.22 -29.89
CA ARG A 144 -3.44 24.88 -31.20
C ARG A 144 -2.03 25.47 -31.38
N GLY A 145 -1.06 24.59 -31.70
CA GLY A 145 0.34 24.94 -31.96
C GLY A 145 1.33 24.47 -30.88
N ALA A 146 0.82 23.93 -29.76
CA ALA A 146 1.64 23.48 -28.64
C ALA A 146 1.44 21.99 -28.29
N ASP A 147 1.27 21.10 -29.27
CA ASP A 147 1.07 19.64 -29.07
C ASP A 147 2.17 18.93 -28.25
N ARG A 148 3.30 19.61 -28.03
CA ARG A 148 4.39 19.21 -27.12
C ARG A 148 4.08 19.42 -25.64
N LEU A 149 3.11 20.27 -25.31
CA LEU A 149 2.66 20.60 -23.96
C LEU A 149 1.45 19.77 -23.52
N ASN A 150 0.92 18.91 -24.41
CA ASN A 150 -0.13 17.98 -24.02
C ASN A 150 0.47 16.92 -23.10
N HIS A 151 -0.15 16.75 -21.94
CA HIS A 151 0.30 15.85 -20.89
C HIS A 151 -0.89 15.14 -20.25
N LEU A 152 -0.61 14.02 -19.60
CA LEU A 152 -1.51 13.40 -18.65
C LEU A 152 -1.27 14.05 -17.29
N ARG A 153 -2.34 14.34 -16.57
CA ARG A 153 -2.29 14.82 -15.19
C ARG A 153 -3.05 13.85 -14.31
N MET A 154 -2.40 13.38 -13.26
CA MET A 154 -3.03 12.59 -12.20
C MET A 154 -3.07 13.42 -10.91
N ASP A 155 -4.25 13.50 -10.31
CA ASP A 155 -4.47 14.24 -9.08
C ASP A 155 -5.10 13.34 -8.02
N LEU A 156 -4.38 13.08 -6.94
CA LEU A 156 -4.86 12.22 -5.85
C LEU A 156 -5.54 13.01 -4.72
N ARG A 157 -5.69 14.34 -4.84
CA ARG A 157 -6.30 15.19 -3.80
C ARG A 157 -7.80 14.96 -3.65
N GLU A 158 -8.49 14.60 -4.73
CA GLU A 158 -9.95 14.37 -4.74
C GLU A 158 -10.35 12.95 -4.27
N GLY A 159 -9.38 12.15 -3.80
CA GLY A 159 -9.65 11.02 -2.91
C GLY A 159 -10.08 9.70 -3.57
N ASP A 160 -10.56 9.66 -4.81
CA ASP A 160 -11.07 8.41 -5.38
C ASP A 160 -10.09 7.70 -6.32
N VAL A 161 -9.13 7.00 -5.69
CA VAL A 161 -8.35 5.92 -6.32
C VAL A 161 -9.01 4.55 -6.12
N GLU A 162 -10.04 4.47 -5.26
CA GLU A 162 -10.79 3.25 -4.92
C GLU A 162 -11.68 2.79 -6.08
N GLY A 163 -11.07 2.43 -7.20
CA GLY A 163 -11.83 2.00 -8.37
C GLY A 163 -11.13 2.11 -9.70
N ILE A 164 -9.86 2.55 -9.75
CA ILE A 164 -9.13 2.52 -11.02
C ILE A 164 -8.86 1.06 -11.38
N ILE A 165 -9.73 0.49 -12.20
CA ILE A 165 -9.56 -0.84 -12.78
C ILE A 165 -8.81 -0.66 -14.09
N ILE A 166 -7.50 -0.93 -14.12
CA ILE A 166 -6.77 -0.91 -15.38
C ILE A 166 -6.66 -2.33 -15.94
N ALA A 167 -7.17 -2.53 -17.16
CA ALA A 167 -7.16 -3.82 -17.84
C ALA A 167 -7.77 -4.97 -17.00
N GLY A 168 -8.79 -4.68 -16.19
CA GLY A 168 -9.48 -5.66 -15.33
C GLY A 168 -8.94 -5.78 -13.90
N HIS A 169 -7.93 -5.00 -13.50
CA HIS A 169 -7.33 -5.08 -12.17
C HIS A 169 -7.46 -3.77 -11.38
N ARG A 170 -7.99 -3.86 -10.15
CA ARG A 170 -8.15 -2.73 -9.23
C ARG A 170 -6.77 -2.27 -8.73
N ILE A 171 -6.39 -1.03 -9.03
CA ILE A 171 -5.26 -0.37 -8.36
C ILE A 171 -5.65 -0.18 -6.90
N ARG A 172 -4.80 -0.66 -5.98
CA ARG A 172 -4.84 -0.24 -4.58
C ARG A 172 -3.66 0.68 -4.33
N ALA A 173 -3.90 1.75 -3.59
CA ALA A 173 -2.83 2.54 -3.02
C ALA A 173 -2.00 1.61 -2.11
N GLY A 174 -0.83 1.18 -2.58
CA GLY A 174 0.04 0.27 -1.81
C GLY A 174 0.34 0.89 -0.46
N GLY A 175 -0.14 0.26 0.61
CA GLY A 175 -0.03 0.74 1.99
C GLY A 175 1.42 0.85 2.44
N GLU A 176 1.67 1.90 3.22
CA GLU A 176 2.65 1.95 4.31
C GLU A 176 4.04 1.34 4.07
N TYR A 177 4.96 2.16 3.55
CA TYR A 177 6.34 2.03 4.02
C TYR A 177 6.40 2.63 5.43
N GLY A 178 6.28 1.78 6.43
CA GLY A 178 6.34 2.15 7.84
C GLY A 178 7.69 2.77 8.23
N ARG A 179 7.56 3.89 8.97
CA ARG A 179 8.45 4.54 9.95
C ARG A 179 9.95 4.67 9.66
#